data_AF-L9YRQ9-F1
#
_entry.id   AF-L9YRQ9-F1
#
_cell.length_a   1.000
_cell.length_b   1.000
_cell.length_c   1.000
_cell.angle_alpha   90.00
_cell.angle_beta   90.00
_cell.angle_gamma   90.00
#
_symmetry.space_group_name_H-M   'P 1'
#
loop_
_entity.id
_entity.type
_entity.pdbx_description
1 polymer ?
#
loop_
_entity_poly.entity_id
_entity_poly.type
_entity_poly.pdbx_seq_one_letter_code
_entity_poly.pdbx_strand_id
1 'polypeptide(L)' 'MLATCTACNSVYAARQWPDGEIKIIGQDRCSCGSTDFELVDDSADGTESDAG' A
#
# COMPACT_ATOMS: atom_id res chain seq x y z
N MET A 1 -7.90 0.82 2.58
CA MET A 1 -6.82 0.30 1.71
C MET A 1 -5.52 0.44 2.44
N LEU A 2 -4.54 -0.41 2.13
CA LEU A 2 -3.20 -0.31 2.68
C LEU A 2 -2.26 0.14 1.56
N ALA A 3 -1.22 0.88 1.92
CA ALA A 3 -0.16 1.25 1.01
C ALA A 3 1.20 1.02 1.67
N THR A 4 2.15 0.55 0.87
CA THR A 4 3.52 0.26 1.28
C THR A 4 4.46 1.32 0.71
N CYS A 5 5.33 1.86 1.55
CA CYS A 5 6.40 2.74 1.11
C CYS A 5 7.46 1.94 0.36
N THR A 6 7.78 2.32 -0.88
CA THR A 6 8.73 1.60 -1.74
C THR A 6 10.19 1.75 -1.27
N ALA A 7 10.48 2.77 -0.47
CA ALA A 7 11.84 3.05 0.01
C ALA A 7 12.24 2.27 1.28
N CYS A 8 11.27 1.90 2.13
CA CYS A 8 11.56 1.27 3.43
C CYS A 8 10.59 0.15 3.82
N ASN A 9 9.67 -0.20 2.92
CA ASN A 9 8.65 -1.25 3.10
C ASN A 9 7.73 -1.06 4.32
N SER A 10 7.58 0.18 4.80
CA SER A 10 6.62 0.49 5.86
C SER A 10 5.19 0.52 5.32
N VAL A 11 4.26 -0.12 6.04
CA VAL A 11 2.85 -0.24 5.66
C VAL A 11 2.01 0.81 6.39
N TYR A 12 1.11 1.47 5.66
CA TYR A 12 0.23 2.51 6.19
C TYR A 12 -1.21 2.32 5.73
N ALA A 13 -2.15 2.77 6.57
CA ALA A 13 -3.52 2.95 6.15
C ALA A 13 -3.59 4.06 5.09
N ALA A 14 -4.23 3.78 3.96
CA ALA A 14 -4.34 4.69 2.84
C ALA A 14 -5.78 4.76 2.30
N ARG A 15 -6.07 5.87 1.63
CA ARG A 15 -7.33 6.14 0.94
C ARG A 15 -7.04 6.63 -0.48
N GLN A 16 -7.79 6.10 -1.43
CA GLN A 16 -7.81 6.58 -2.80
C GLN A 16 -8.86 7.69 -2.93
N TRP A 17 -8.46 8.80 -3.55
CA TRP A 17 -9.32 9.92 -3.87
C TRP A 17 -10.08 9.68 -5.18
N PRO A 18 -11.14 10.45 -5.47
CA PRO A 18 -11.97 10.25 -6.67
C PRO A 18 -11.20 10.42 -7.98
N ASP A 19 -10.12 11.22 -7.97
CA ASP A 19 -9.21 11.43 -9.09
C ASP A 19 -8.19 10.28 -9.29
N GLY A 20 -8.14 9.33 -8.35
CA GLY A 20 -7.24 8.19 -8.37
C GLY A 20 -5.99 8.34 -7.50
N GLU A 21 -5.73 9.52 -6.93
CA GLU A 21 -4.58 9.77 -6.04
C GLU A 21 -4.70 8.97 -4.75
N ILE A 22 -3.60 8.33 -4.35
CA ILE A 22 -3.51 7.54 -3.12
C ILE A 22 -2.86 8.40 -2.05
N LYS A 23 -3.56 8.62 -0.93
CA LYS A 23 -3.00 9.29 0.25
C LYS A 23 -3.03 8.40 1.48
N ILE A 24 -1.92 8.36 2.19
CA ILE A 24 -1.85 7.75 3.52
C ILE A 24 -2.62 8.60 4.53
N ILE A 25 -3.19 7.95 5.55
CA ILE A 25 -4.05 8.56 6.56
C ILE A 25 -3.21 8.88 7.80
N GLY A 26 -3.34 10.10 8.32
CA GLY A 26 -2.71 10.52 9.58
C GLY A 26 -1.33 11.15 9.43
N GLN A 27 -0.76 11.19 8.23
CA GLN A 27 0.49 11.89 7.90
C GLN A 27 0.58 12.11 6.39
N ASP A 28 1.46 13.01 5.93
CA ASP A 28 1.65 13.32 4.51
C ASP A 28 2.81 12.55 3.85
N ARG A 29 3.72 11.98 4.64
CA ARG A 29 4.91 11.26 4.15
C ARG A 29 5.28 10.08 5.03
N CYS A 30 6.11 9.19 4.52
CA CYS A 30 6.65 8.09 5.31
C CYS A 30 7.64 8.62 6.36
N SER A 31 7.79 7.90 7.47
CA SER A 31 8.79 8.16 8.50
C SER A 31 10.24 8.20 7.97
N CYS A 32 10.53 7.50 6.85
CA CYS A 32 11.84 7.55 6.20
C CYS A 32 12.07 8.80 5.33
N GLY A 33 11.02 9.62 5.11
CA GLY A 33 11.06 10.82 4.29
C GLY A 33 10.55 10.66 2.86
N SER A 34 10.34 9.43 2.36
CA SER A 34 9.79 9.19 1.02
C SER A 34 8.27 9.45 0.97
N THR A 35 7.80 9.84 -0.22
CA THR A 35 6.38 10.03 -0.56
C THR A 35 5.90 9.01 -1.60
N ASP A 36 6.72 8.00 -1.88
CA ASP A 36 6.46 6.97 -2.88
C ASP A 36 5.78 5.78 -2.22
N PHE A 37 4.53 5.52 -2.62
CA PHE A 37 3.70 4.47 -2.05
C PHE A 37 3.03 3.64 -3.15
N GLU A 38 2.98 2.33 -2.93
CA GLU A 38 2.21 1.39 -3.75
C GLU A 38 1.05 0.82 -2.94
N LEU A 39 -0.10 0.59 -3.58
CA LEU A 39 -1.22 -0.08 -2.92
C LEU A 39 -0.84 -1.54 -2.64
N VAL A 40 -1.13 -1.96 -1.41
CA VAL A 40 -1.10 -3.37 -1.07
C VAL A 40 -2.46 -3.93 -1.44
N ASP A 41 -2.47 -4.69 -2.54
CA ASP A 41 -3.66 -5.41 -2.96
C ASP A 41 -3.86 -6.59 -2.00
N ASP A 42 -4.96 -6.56 -1.24
CA ASP A 42 -5.35 -7.64 -0.32
C ASP A 42 -5.88 -8.86 -1.10
N SER A 43 -5.99 -8.77 -2.44
CA SER A 43 -6.43 -9.85 -3.33
C SER A 43 -5.43 -11.00 -3.48
N ALA A 44 -4.45 -11.14 -2.57
CA ALA A 44 -3.71 -12.38 -2.41
C ALA A 44 -4.57 -13.43 -1.68
N ASP A 45 -5.79 -13.66 -2.16
CA ASP A 45 -6.61 -14.81 -1.81
C ASP A 45 -6.78 -15.62 -3.10
N GLY A 46 -6.00 -16.72 -3.24
CA GLY A 46 -6.29 -17.75 -4.24
C GLY A 46 -5.16 -18.21 -5.18
N THR A 47 -3.88 -18.21 -4.81
CA THR A 47 -2.95 -19.18 -5.42
C THR A 47 -2.22 -19.94 -4.34
N GLU A 48 -3.00 -20.67 -3.55
CA GLU A 48 -2.53 -21.86 -2.88
C GLU A 48 -2.25 -22.94 -3.94
N SER A 49 -1.02 -23.42 -3.86
CA SER A 49 -0.45 -24.54 -4.59
C SER A 49 -1.24 -25.83 -4.34
N ASP A 50 -1.82 -26.45 -5.36
CA ASP A 50 -1.96 -27.91 -5.40
C ASP A 50 -2.12 -28.42 -6.85
N ALA A 51 -1.09 -29.11 -7.33
CA ALA A 51 -1.20 -30.09 -8.41
C ALA A 51 -0.28 -31.25 -8.03
N GLY A 52 -0.82 -32.17 -7.24
CA GLY A 52 -0.26 -33.51 -7.02
C GLY A 52 -0.38 -34.43 -8.24
#